data_AF-A0A268TDC0-F1
#
_entry.id   AF-A0A268TDC0-F1
#
_cell.length_a   1.000
_cell.length_b   1.000
_cell.length_c   1.000
_cell.angle_alpha   90.00
_cell.angle_beta   90.00
_cell.angle_gamma   90.00
#
_symmetry.space_group_name_H-M   'P 1'
#
loop_
_entity.id
_entity.type
_entity.pdbx_description
1 polymer ?
#
loop_
_entity_poly.entity_id
_entity_poly.type
_entity_poly.pdbx_seq_one_letter_code
_entity_poly.pdbx_strand_id
1 'polypeptide(L)'
;MNPLNPQEYAIIIQKATEPPFSGKYNDFFQEGIYACKQCGLKLYTSETKFKSNCGWASFDDEIAGAIKYQIDEDGRRVEIICARCEGHLGHVFVGEGYTDKNIRHCVNSLSLEFIPQISKKD
;
A
#
# COMPACT_ATOMS: atom_id res chain seq x y z
N MET A 1 -1.50 -10.55 -15.41
CA MET A 1 -1.84 -10.42 -13.99
C MET A 1 -1.25 -11.60 -13.25
N ASN A 2 -0.60 -11.38 -12.12
CA ASN A 2 -0.01 -12.42 -11.29
C ASN A 2 -1.11 -13.25 -10.64
N PRO A 3 -0.95 -14.58 -10.52
CA PRO A 3 -1.86 -15.42 -9.75
C PRO A 3 -1.91 -14.96 -8.28
N LEU A 4 -3.11 -14.99 -7.70
CA LEU A 4 -3.33 -14.65 -6.29
C LEU A 4 -3.63 -15.92 -5.50
N ASN A 5 -3.04 -16.06 -4.32
CA ASN A 5 -3.46 -17.06 -3.35
C ASN A 5 -4.83 -16.65 -2.73
N PRO A 6 -5.51 -17.54 -1.97
CA PRO A 6 -6.83 -17.23 -1.42
C PRO A 6 -6.89 -15.98 -0.53
N GLN A 7 -5.85 -15.69 0.26
CA GLN A 7 -5.81 -14.52 1.13
C GLN A 7 -5.58 -13.24 0.32
N GLU A 8 -4.66 -13.28 -0.64
CA GLU A 8 -4.42 -12.18 -1.56
C GLU A 8 -5.66 -11.89 -2.40
N TYR A 9 -6.40 -12.91 -2.85
CA TYR A 9 -7.66 -12.75 -3.56
C TYR A 9 -8.73 -12.08 -2.69
N ALA A 10 -8.89 -12.53 -1.45
CA ALA A 10 -9.84 -11.93 -0.52
C ALA A 10 -9.55 -10.44 -0.30
N ILE A 11 -8.29 -10.06 -0.17
CA ILE A 11 -7.91 -8.66 0.03
C ILE A 11 -8.02 -7.85 -1.27
N ILE A 12 -7.32 -8.28 -2.33
CA ILE A 12 -7.15 -7.49 -3.56
C ILE A 12 -8.44 -7.42 -4.38
N ILE A 13 -9.24 -8.49 -4.39
CA ILE A 13 -10.46 -8.60 -5.22
C ILE A 13 -11.72 -8.42 -4.39
N GLN A 14 -11.80 -9.04 -3.21
CA GLN A 14 -12.99 -8.97 -2.35
C GLN A 14 -12.91 -7.83 -1.32
N LYS A 15 -11.87 -6.97 -1.40
CA LYS A 15 -11.68 -5.79 -0.55
C LYS A 15 -11.64 -6.12 0.95
N ALA A 16 -11.17 -7.31 1.32
CA ALA A 16 -10.90 -7.66 2.71
C ALA A 16 -9.66 -6.90 3.23
N THR A 17 -9.42 -6.98 4.54
CA THR A 17 -8.25 -6.37 5.19
C THR A 17 -7.48 -7.44 5.98
N GLU A 18 -6.15 -7.46 5.87
CA GLU A 18 -5.32 -8.34 6.70
C GLU A 18 -5.39 -7.93 8.19
N PRO A 19 -5.23 -8.85 9.15
CA PRO A 19 -5.21 -8.47 10.57
C PRO A 19 -4.09 -7.47 10.89
N PRO A 20 -4.32 -6.49 11.77
CA PRO A 20 -3.30 -5.52 12.15
C PRO A 20 -2.06 -6.22 12.72
N PHE A 21 -0.88 -5.67 12.46
CA PHE A 21 0.44 -6.13 12.89
C PHE A 21 0.89 -7.49 12.32
N SER A 22 0.08 -8.15 11.50
CA SER A 22 0.43 -9.46 10.89
C SER A 22 1.14 -9.34 9.54
N GLY A 23 1.00 -8.19 8.87
CA GLY A 23 1.48 -7.97 7.52
C GLY A 23 3.01 -7.90 7.43
N LYS A 24 3.59 -8.58 6.42
CA LYS A 24 5.04 -8.60 6.14
C LYS A 24 5.66 -7.19 6.08
N TYR A 25 4.90 -6.19 5.62
CA TYR A 25 5.42 -4.85 5.39
C TYR A 25 5.01 -3.81 6.44
N ASN A 26 4.35 -4.21 7.53
CA ASN A 26 4.02 -3.31 8.64
C ASN A 26 5.30 -2.68 9.23
N ASP A 27 6.16 -3.51 9.84
CA ASP A 27 7.44 -3.09 10.44
C ASP A 27 8.65 -3.42 9.55
N PHE A 28 8.54 -3.14 8.25
CA PHE A 28 9.61 -3.36 7.26
C PHE A 28 10.03 -2.03 6.63
N PHE A 29 11.33 -1.70 6.70
CA PHE A 29 11.86 -0.39 6.29
C PHE A 29 13.15 -0.51 5.46
N GLN A 30 13.17 -1.44 4.50
CA GLN A 30 14.31 -1.57 3.58
C GLN A 30 14.17 -0.64 2.37
N GLU A 31 15.31 -0.23 1.81
CA GLU A 31 15.35 0.60 0.60
C GLU A 31 14.89 -0.17 -0.64
N GLY A 32 13.90 0.39 -1.34
CA GLY A 32 13.33 -0.24 -2.52
C GLY A 32 11.98 0.32 -2.94
N ILE A 33 11.26 -0.47 -3.72
CA ILE A 33 9.98 -0.09 -4.31
C ILE A 33 8.92 -1.11 -3.88
N TYR A 34 7.75 -0.61 -3.49
CA TYR A 34 6.57 -1.44 -3.25
C TYR A 34 5.68 -1.39 -4.50
N ALA A 35 5.56 -2.52 -5.17
CA ALA A 35 4.75 -2.70 -6.37
C ALA A 35 3.44 -3.41 -6.05
N CYS A 36 2.43 -3.22 -6.90
CA CYS A 36 1.17 -3.95 -6.82
C CYS A 36 1.42 -5.45 -6.99
N LYS A 37 0.98 -6.25 -6.00
CA LYS A 37 1.12 -7.71 -6.01
C LYS A 37 0.53 -8.35 -7.27
N GLN A 38 -0.59 -7.83 -7.76
CA GLN A 38 -1.33 -8.43 -8.87
C GLN A 38 -0.83 -8.03 -10.26
N CYS A 39 -0.30 -6.82 -10.45
CA CYS A 39 0.05 -6.32 -11.80
C CYS A 39 1.47 -5.74 -11.94
N GLY A 40 2.23 -5.68 -10.84
CA GLY A 40 3.60 -5.18 -10.83
C GLY A 40 3.75 -3.67 -11.08
N LEU A 41 2.66 -2.89 -11.11
CA LEU A 41 2.75 -1.43 -11.15
C LEU A 41 3.48 -0.94 -9.89
N LYS A 42 4.49 -0.09 -10.03
CA LYS A 42 5.18 0.52 -8.89
C LYS A 42 4.23 1.51 -8.21
N LEU A 43 3.98 1.34 -6.92
CA LEU A 43 3.01 2.14 -6.17
C LEU A 43 3.71 3.15 -5.26
N TYR A 44 4.74 2.71 -4.54
CA TYR A 44 5.43 3.51 -3.51
C TYR A 44 6.94 3.32 -3.57
N THR A 45 7.69 4.36 -3.19
CA THR A 45 9.12 4.23 -2.85
C THR A 45 9.27 4.08 -1.33
N SER A 46 10.35 3.44 -0.89
CA SER A 46 10.65 3.30 0.54
C SER A 46 10.82 4.64 1.28
N GLU A 47 11.19 5.70 0.57
CA GLU A 47 11.34 7.06 1.12
C GLU A 47 10.02 7.63 1.67
N THR A 48 8.90 7.20 1.09
CA THR A 48 7.55 7.62 1.52
C THR A 48 7.00 6.77 2.66
N LYS A 49 7.67 5.67 3.00
CA LYS A 49 7.22 4.76 4.06
C LYS A 49 7.59 5.31 5.43
N PHE A 50 6.65 5.29 6.37
CA PHE A 50 6.88 5.72 7.74
C PHE A 50 6.24 4.80 8.78
N LYS A 51 6.61 4.97 10.04
CA LYS A 51 6.07 4.20 11.16
C LYS A 51 4.87 4.93 11.77
N SER A 52 3.67 4.39 11.59
CA SER A 52 2.42 4.96 12.12
C SER A 52 1.90 4.25 13.39
N ASN A 53 2.39 3.04 13.67
CA ASN A 53 1.84 2.10 14.66
C ASN A 53 0.36 1.69 14.42
N CYS A 54 -0.20 1.92 13.22
CA CYS A 54 -1.58 1.55 12.93
C CYS A 54 -1.80 0.04 12.72
N GLY A 55 -0.72 -0.72 12.46
CA GLY A 55 -0.76 -2.16 12.21
C GLY A 55 -0.67 -2.57 10.74
N TRP A 56 -0.57 -1.61 9.81
CA TRP A 56 -0.37 -1.87 8.38
C TRP A 56 0.74 -0.99 7.80
N ALA A 57 1.25 -1.36 6.63
CA ALA A 57 2.24 -0.56 5.93
C ALA A 57 1.68 0.84 5.66
N SER A 58 2.45 1.88 6.03
CA SER A 58 2.01 3.26 5.95
C SER A 58 2.95 4.08 5.08
N PHE A 59 2.38 4.78 4.10
CA PHE A 59 3.10 5.67 3.18
C PHE A 59 2.47 7.06 3.19
N ASP A 60 3.26 8.11 3.02
CA ASP A 60 2.78 9.50 3.03
C ASP A 60 2.71 10.17 1.65
N ASP A 61 3.05 9.42 0.60
CA ASP A 61 3.00 9.83 -0.80
C ASP A 61 3.01 8.59 -1.70
N GLU A 62 2.69 8.75 -2.97
CA GLU A 62 2.69 7.69 -3.98
C GLU A 62 3.57 8.02 -5.19
N ILE A 63 3.87 7.00 -5.99
CA ILE A 63 4.39 7.23 -7.33
C ILE A 63 3.26 7.85 -8.16
N ALA A 64 3.50 9.04 -8.71
CA ALA A 64 2.50 9.83 -9.42
C ALA A 64 1.70 8.99 -10.45
N GLY A 65 0.37 9.01 -10.31
CA GLY A 65 -0.56 8.29 -11.18
C GLY A 65 -0.67 6.78 -10.91
N ALA A 66 -0.02 6.24 -9.88
CA ALA A 66 -0.07 4.81 -9.56
C ALA A 66 -1.32 4.39 -8.78
N ILE A 67 -2.02 5.34 -8.14
CA ILE A 67 -3.17 5.09 -7.27
C ILE A 67 -4.39 5.86 -7.77
N LYS A 68 -5.56 5.22 -7.69
CA LYS A 68 -6.86 5.90 -7.79
C LYS A 68 -7.53 5.92 -6.43
N TYR A 69 -8.26 7.00 -6.17
CA TYR A 69 -9.01 7.23 -4.94
C TYR A 69 -10.50 7.03 -5.23
N GLN A 70 -11.18 6.23 -4.41
CA GLN A 70 -12.62 6.01 -4.48
C GLN A 70 -13.25 6.23 -3.12
N ILE A 71 -14.37 6.95 -3.08
CA ILE A 71 -15.13 7.13 -1.84
C ILE A 71 -15.85 5.80 -1.55
N ASP A 72 -15.69 5.28 -0.33
CA ASP A 72 -16.44 4.10 0.12
C ASP A 72 -17.95 4.37 0.11
N GLU A 73 -18.76 3.31 0.01
CA GLU A 73 -20.24 3.43 0.00
C GLU A 73 -20.80 4.17 1.24
N ASP A 74 -20.09 4.13 2.37
CA ASP A 74 -20.45 4.82 3.60
C ASP A 74 -20.17 6.34 3.57
N GLY A 75 -19.43 6.82 2.56
CA GLY A 75 -19.04 8.22 2.40
C GLY A 75 -18.02 8.73 3.42
N ARG A 76 -17.45 7.87 4.26
CA ARG A 76 -16.58 8.26 5.39
C ARG A 76 -15.10 8.03 5.12
N ARG A 77 -14.78 7.05 4.28
CA ARG A 77 -13.40 6.67 3.99
C ARG A 77 -13.14 6.75 2.48
N VAL A 78 -11.87 6.91 2.13
CA VAL A 78 -11.42 6.92 0.74
C VAL A 78 -10.55 5.69 0.53
N GLU A 79 -11.10 4.73 -0.22
CA GLU A 79 -10.38 3.56 -0.71
C GLU A 79 -9.26 4.01 -1.67
N ILE A 80 -8.10 3.38 -1.54
CA ILE A 80 -7.02 3.47 -2.51
C ILE A 80 -6.90 2.14 -3.26
N ILE A 81 -6.92 2.23 -4.59
CA ILE A 81 -6.79 1.07 -5.49
C ILE A 81 -5.63 1.29 -6.47
N CYS A 82 -5.08 0.20 -6.98
CA CYS A 82 -4.07 0.26 -8.04
C CYS A 82 -4.66 0.89 -9.32
N ALA A 83 -4.02 1.92 -9.87
CA ALA A 83 -4.53 2.61 -11.04
C ALA A 83 -4.57 1.76 -12.32
N ARG A 84 -3.72 0.71 -12.40
CA ARG A 84 -3.64 -0.18 -13.57
C ARG A 84 -4.65 -1.33 -13.53
N CYS A 85 -4.83 -1.96 -12.37
CA CYS A 85 -5.63 -3.18 -12.28
C CYS A 85 -6.84 -3.09 -11.34
N GLU A 86 -7.02 -1.95 -10.69
CA GLU A 86 -8.14 -1.67 -9.79
C GLU A 86 -8.22 -2.59 -8.56
N GLY A 87 -7.16 -3.34 -8.31
CA GLY A 87 -7.01 -4.16 -7.11
C GLY A 87 -6.92 -3.30 -5.86
N HIS A 88 -7.64 -3.72 -4.81
CA HIS A 88 -7.69 -3.06 -3.52
C HIS A 88 -6.31 -3.01 -2.84
N LEU A 89 -5.94 -1.83 -2.35
CA LEU A 89 -4.70 -1.61 -1.58
C LEU A 89 -5.01 -1.37 -0.10
N GLY A 90 -6.00 -0.53 0.19
CA GLY A 90 -6.38 -0.12 1.54
C GLY A 90 -7.12 1.22 1.51
N HIS A 91 -6.80 2.11 2.45
CA HIS A 91 -7.45 3.42 2.58
C HIS A 91 -6.44 4.54 2.80
N VAL A 92 -6.83 5.77 2.42
CA VAL A 92 -6.09 6.99 2.76
C VAL A 92 -6.78 7.76 3.88
N PHE A 93 -5.96 8.31 4.77
CA PHE A 93 -6.36 9.19 5.87
C PHE A 93 -5.57 10.49 5.77
N VAL A 94 -6.21 11.62 6.11
CA VAL A 94 -5.58 12.95 6.08
C VAL A 94 -5.83 13.67 7.40
N GLY A 95 -4.90 14.52 7.84
CA GLY A 95 -5.10 15.35 9.04
C GLY A 95 -4.66 14.74 10.36
N GLU A 96 -3.98 13.58 10.35
CA GLU A 96 -3.59 12.85 11.57
C GLU A 96 -2.29 13.35 12.24
N GLY A 97 -1.48 14.15 11.53
CA GLY A 97 -0.27 14.79 12.05
C GLY A 97 0.98 13.91 12.07
N TYR A 98 1.02 12.81 11.31
CA TYR A 98 2.18 11.90 11.29
C TYR A 98 3.38 12.42 10.50
N THR A 99 3.15 13.13 9.40
CA THR A 99 4.18 13.69 8.50
C THR A 99 3.80 15.10 8.07
N ASP A 100 4.74 15.84 7.49
CA ASP A 100 4.49 17.20 6.99
C ASP A 100 3.40 17.24 5.91
N LYS A 101 3.31 16.19 5.08
CA LYS A 101 2.26 16.02 4.06
C LYS A 101 0.90 15.73 4.68
N ASN A 102 0.90 15.23 5.92
CA ASN A 102 -0.29 14.95 6.71
C ASN A 102 -1.29 14.01 5.99
N ILE A 103 -0.73 13.05 5.25
CA ILE A 103 -1.42 12.01 4.49
C ILE A 103 -0.88 10.66 4.98
N ARG A 104 -1.75 9.67 5.10
CA ARG A 104 -1.39 8.29 5.41
C ARG A 104 -2.16 7.33 4.52
N HIS A 105 -1.47 6.75 3.54
CA HIS A 105 -1.92 5.57 2.83
C HIS A 105 -1.68 4.35 3.72
N CYS A 106 -2.76 3.75 4.21
CA CYS A 106 -2.75 2.57 5.05
C CYS A 106 -2.99 1.34 4.16
N VAL A 107 -1.95 0.54 3.92
CA VAL A 107 -1.92 -0.44 2.84
C VAL A 107 -1.72 -1.85 3.37
N ASN A 108 -2.52 -2.79 2.86
CA ASN A 108 -2.35 -4.22 3.11
C ASN A 108 -1.02 -4.71 2.53
N SER A 109 -0.22 -5.42 3.32
CA SER A 109 1.03 -6.03 2.88
C SER A 109 0.79 -7.05 1.77
N LEU A 110 -0.31 -7.80 1.85
CA LEU A 110 -0.71 -8.78 0.82
C LEU A 110 -1.09 -8.13 -0.53
N SER A 111 -1.35 -6.83 -0.58
CA SER A 111 -1.53 -6.09 -1.84
C SER A 111 -0.21 -5.63 -2.47
N LEU A 112 0.92 -5.83 -1.78
CA LEU A 112 2.24 -5.34 -2.17
C LEU A 112 3.23 -6.47 -2.48
N GLU A 113 4.16 -6.17 -3.37
CA GLU A 113 5.38 -6.95 -3.59
C GLU A 113 6.57 -6.00 -3.50
N PHE A 114 7.61 -6.37 -2.75
CA PHE A 114 8.76 -5.51 -2.52
C PHE A 114 9.89 -5.83 -3.49
N ILE A 115 10.45 -4.80 -4.11
CA ILE A 115 11.58 -4.88 -5.03
C ILE A 115 12.76 -4.14 -4.37
N PRO A 116 13.76 -4.88 -3.84
CA PRO A 116 14.93 -4.27 -3.20
C PRO A 116 15.70 -3.38 -4.17
N GLN A 117 16.20 -2.25 -3.69
CA GLN A 117 17.16 -1.46 -4.44
C GLN A 117 18.53 -2.16 -4.37
N ILE A 118 19.01 -2.70 -5.50
CA ILE A 118 20.36 -3.24 -5.58
C ILE A 118 21.31 -2.05 -5.74
N SER A 119 22.02 -1.69 -4.67
CA SER A 119 23.20 -0.85 -4.78
C SER A 119 24.24 -1.61 -5.60
N LYS A 120 24.51 -1.16 -6.83
CA LYS A 120 25.72 -1.59 -7.53
C LYS A 120 26.90 -1.14 -6.68
N LYS A 121 27.61 -2.10 -6.09
CA LYS A 121 28.98 -1.85 -5.62
C LYS A 121 29.82 -1.67 -6.88
N ASP A 122 30.25 -0.45 -7.13
CA ASP A 122 31.38 -0.17 -8.02
C ASP A 122 32.68 -0.73 -7.43
#